data_AF-A0A2P8KK84-F1
#
_entry.id   AF-A0A2P8KK84-F1
#
_cell.length_a   1.000
_cell.length_b   1.000
_cell.length_c   1.000
_cell.angle_alpha   90.00
_cell.angle_beta   90.00
_cell.angle_gamma   90.00
#
_symmetry.space_group_name_H-M   'P 1'
#
loop_
_entity.id
_entity.type
_entity.pdbx_description
1 polymer ?
#
loop_
_entity_poly.entity_id
_entity_poly.type
_entity_poly.pdbx_seq_one_letter_code
_entity_poly.pdbx_strand_id
1 'polypeptide(L)'
;MKKPQRSSSLMFRCAPLLAALMLAGGCAVGPDFKAPAPEAPADFSAWHGGSAELLDAQARDAAGTPLGWSAFGDPVLDALMAKALAVNHDLQTAALRFAQSRVQRQQAEGQRGPQLNASAAVARQRQSEVGSGTRLIDALNPSNREQLIGALSEPHNLYQAGFDASWELDLWGRVRRAVEAADADVVASQAMLAQVQLAVQSELARNYFELRTAQRQLRIARADIAASEETLTLVRARADGGLTTDLDVRRQAAQAADLRARLPQLLSQEAQASNQITLLLGERPGALQAQLAAPADGPAAALPDLSPGLPSEVALRRPDIRRAQAQLHAATANIGVAVADLYPRITLGANFGFESVGSRNFGEWGSRQWSVGPSLQLPIFDGGRRRSTVTLRELQQQEAAVAYQQTVLKAWHEIDDALSAYAAERQRHLQLADKERQSRDAWELARVRYAHGLTDFLVQLDAQRTLLQAQRDQVDSGGRLAMDLVMLTKALGGAGDPNPAQP
;
A
#
# COMPACT_ATOMS: atom_id res chain seq x y z
N MET A 1 19.56 -17.94 -81.04
CA MET A 1 20.04 -18.96 -80.07
C MET A 1 20.98 -18.30 -79.07
N LYS A 2 20.93 -18.75 -77.80
CA LYS A 2 21.75 -18.40 -76.62
C LYS A 2 21.30 -17.19 -75.75
N LYS A 3 20.53 -17.51 -74.71
CA LYS A 3 20.46 -16.79 -73.41
C LYS A 3 21.74 -17.06 -72.61
N PRO A 4 22.22 -16.14 -71.75
CA PRO A 4 23.04 -16.49 -70.60
C PRO A 4 22.22 -16.53 -69.30
N GLN A 5 22.69 -17.38 -68.40
CA GLN A 5 22.02 -17.91 -67.22
C GLN A 5 22.04 -16.97 -66.01
N ARG A 6 21.01 -17.14 -65.17
CA ARG A 6 20.86 -16.57 -63.82
C ARG A 6 21.97 -17.08 -62.90
N SER A 7 22.58 -16.19 -62.11
CA SER A 7 23.35 -16.53 -60.90
C SER A 7 22.65 -15.93 -59.68
N SER A 8 21.60 -16.59 -59.21
CA SER A 8 20.93 -16.29 -57.95
C SER A 8 21.18 -17.45 -56.99
N SER A 9 22.31 -17.41 -56.27
CA SER A 9 22.71 -18.48 -55.34
C SER A 9 23.47 -17.99 -54.10
N LEU A 10 23.30 -16.73 -53.67
CA LEU A 10 23.82 -16.26 -52.38
C LEU A 10 22.76 -16.09 -51.27
N MET A 11 21.47 -16.02 -51.59
CA MET A 11 20.42 -15.75 -50.58
C MET A 11 20.00 -16.96 -49.72
N PHE A 12 20.41 -18.18 -50.04
CA PHE A 12 19.94 -19.39 -49.34
C PHE A 12 20.90 -19.97 -48.28
N ARG A 13 22.08 -19.37 -48.06
CA ARG A 13 23.08 -19.91 -47.12
C ARG A 13 23.01 -19.35 -45.69
N CYS A 14 22.25 -18.28 -45.42
CA CYS A 14 22.09 -17.71 -44.08
C CYS A 14 20.84 -18.22 -43.32
N ALA A 15 19.88 -18.83 -44.03
CA ALA A 15 18.65 -19.38 -43.44
C ALA A 15 18.87 -20.47 -42.36
N PRO A 16 19.81 -21.42 -42.49
CA PRO A 16 19.96 -22.47 -41.47
C PRO A 16 20.64 -21.95 -40.19
N LEU A 17 21.45 -20.88 -40.26
CA LEU A 17 22.10 -20.28 -39.09
C LEU A 17 21.11 -19.46 -38.25
N LEU A 18 20.16 -18.77 -38.90
CA LEU A 18 19.08 -18.06 -38.22
C LEU A 18 18.09 -19.03 -37.53
N ALA A 19 17.80 -20.16 -38.17
CA ALA A 19 16.92 -21.20 -37.61
C ALA A 19 17.57 -21.91 -36.40
N ALA A 20 18.89 -22.16 -36.44
CA ALA A 20 19.63 -22.74 -35.31
C ALA A 20 19.73 -21.77 -34.11
N LEU A 21 19.81 -20.44 -34.34
CA LEU A 21 19.75 -19.44 -33.26
C LEU A 21 18.35 -19.29 -32.65
N MET A 22 17.27 -19.54 -33.40
CA MET A 22 15.90 -19.52 -32.87
C MET A 22 15.52 -20.78 -32.08
N LEU A 23 16.15 -21.93 -32.38
CA LEU A 23 15.92 -23.21 -31.68
C LEU A 23 16.68 -23.32 -30.35
N ALA A 24 17.75 -22.54 -30.16
CA ALA A 24 18.36 -22.33 -28.85
C ALA A 24 17.55 -21.26 -28.10
N GLY A 25 16.39 -21.63 -27.57
CA GLY A 25 15.69 -20.81 -26.57
C GLY A 25 16.65 -20.56 -25.41
N GLY A 26 17.34 -19.42 -25.46
CA GLY A 26 18.42 -19.12 -24.54
C GLY A 26 17.90 -19.18 -23.11
N CYS A 27 18.44 -20.12 -22.32
CA CYS A 27 18.10 -20.26 -20.91
C CYS A 27 18.44 -18.94 -20.20
N ALA A 28 17.44 -18.32 -19.59
CA ALA A 28 17.67 -17.13 -18.78
C ALA A 28 18.59 -17.50 -17.62
N VAL A 29 19.71 -16.79 -17.47
CA VAL A 29 20.68 -17.07 -16.40
C VAL A 29 20.20 -16.47 -15.07
N GLY A 30 20.77 -16.97 -13.97
CA GLY A 30 20.43 -16.58 -12.61
C GLY A 30 19.37 -17.49 -11.96
N PRO A 31 19.10 -17.27 -10.67
CA PRO A 31 18.18 -18.10 -9.90
C PRO A 31 16.73 -17.84 -10.32
N ASP A 32 15.92 -18.91 -10.32
CA ASP A 32 14.47 -18.79 -10.43
C ASP A 32 13.83 -18.52 -9.07
N PHE A 33 12.84 -17.63 -9.04
CA PHE A 33 12.10 -17.35 -7.83
C PHE A 33 11.27 -18.56 -7.39
N LYS A 34 11.38 -18.88 -6.10
CA LYS A 34 10.54 -19.87 -5.43
C LYS A 34 9.78 -19.16 -4.32
N ALA A 35 8.47 -19.13 -4.44
CA ALA A 35 7.59 -18.55 -3.44
C ALA A 35 7.81 -19.25 -2.08
N PRO A 36 8.23 -18.53 -1.03
CA PRO A 36 8.29 -19.11 0.31
C PRO A 36 6.87 -19.39 0.80
N ALA A 37 6.65 -20.55 1.43
CA ALA A 37 5.42 -20.80 2.18
C ALA A 37 5.50 -20.01 3.50
N PRO A 38 4.52 -19.14 3.82
CA PRO A 38 4.49 -18.48 5.13
C PRO A 38 4.32 -19.55 6.20
N GLU A 39 5.12 -19.47 7.26
CA GLU A 39 4.91 -20.28 8.46
C GLU A 39 3.62 -19.79 9.13
N ALA A 40 2.71 -20.72 9.42
CA ALA A 40 1.41 -20.45 10.00
C ALA A 40 1.08 -21.51 11.05
N PRO A 41 0.40 -21.14 12.15
CA PRO A 41 -0.05 -22.11 13.14
C PRO A 41 -1.20 -22.96 12.58
N ALA A 42 -1.40 -24.14 13.17
CA ALA A 42 -2.51 -25.04 12.81
C ALA A 42 -3.88 -24.41 13.11
N ASP A 43 -3.97 -23.65 14.20
CA ASP A 43 -5.13 -22.88 14.62
C ASP A 43 -4.69 -21.61 15.35
N PHE A 44 -5.62 -20.68 15.64
CA PHE A 44 -5.31 -19.43 16.32
C PHE A 44 -4.90 -19.59 17.80
N SER A 45 -5.04 -20.78 18.38
CA SER A 45 -4.63 -21.04 19.77
C SER A 45 -3.18 -21.51 19.90
N ALA A 46 -2.60 -22.08 18.84
CA ALA A 46 -1.26 -22.66 18.90
C ALA A 46 -0.14 -21.62 19.10
N TRP A 47 -0.29 -20.41 18.56
CA TRP A 47 0.66 -19.29 18.71
C TRP A 47 0.09 -18.15 19.55
N HIS A 48 -0.69 -18.48 20.58
CA HIS A 48 -1.24 -17.50 21.50
C HIS A 48 -0.27 -17.18 22.64
N GLY A 49 0.07 -15.91 22.83
CA GLY A 49 0.95 -15.46 23.91
C GLY A 49 0.23 -15.19 25.24
N GLY A 50 -1.10 -15.10 25.23
CA GLY A 50 -1.93 -14.67 26.37
C GLY A 50 -2.43 -15.78 27.30
N SER A 51 -3.26 -15.39 28.27
CA SER A 51 -3.95 -16.35 29.15
C SER A 51 -4.98 -17.15 28.38
N ALA A 52 -5.03 -18.47 28.61
CA ALA A 52 -6.04 -19.35 28.02
C ALA A 52 -7.49 -18.96 28.38
N GLU A 53 -7.70 -18.16 29.42
CA GLU A 53 -9.01 -17.60 29.80
C GLU A 53 -9.53 -16.58 28.77
N LEU A 54 -8.64 -16.00 27.95
CA LEU A 54 -8.97 -15.06 26.87
C LEU A 54 -9.15 -15.75 25.51
N LEU A 55 -9.03 -17.08 25.45
CA LEU A 55 -9.29 -17.82 24.22
C LEU A 55 -10.80 -18.01 24.03
N ASP A 56 -11.38 -17.23 23.12
CA ASP A 56 -12.79 -17.38 22.74
C ASP A 56 -13.00 -18.74 22.04
N ALA A 57 -13.95 -19.53 22.54
CA ALA A 57 -14.31 -20.80 21.93
C ALA A 57 -14.84 -20.63 20.49
N GLN A 58 -15.46 -19.49 20.17
CA GLN A 58 -15.96 -19.20 18.82
C GLN A 58 -14.84 -18.91 17.82
N ALA A 59 -13.68 -18.42 18.27
CA ALA A 59 -12.51 -18.19 17.42
C ALA A 59 -11.77 -19.49 17.04
N ARG A 60 -12.03 -20.60 17.76
CA ARG A 60 -11.35 -21.89 17.56
C ARG A 60 -11.86 -22.71 16.37
N ASP A 61 -13.14 -22.57 16.03
CA ASP A 61 -13.83 -23.50 15.11
C ASP A 61 -14.31 -22.88 13.78
N ALA A 62 -14.07 -21.58 13.53
CA ALA A 62 -14.71 -20.91 12.41
C ALA A 62 -13.92 -21.05 11.09
N ALA A 63 -14.16 -22.16 10.38
CA ALA A 63 -14.00 -22.21 8.92
C ALA A 63 -15.07 -21.32 8.26
N GLY A 64 -14.91 -19.99 8.38
CA GLY A 64 -15.89 -19.00 7.96
C GLY A 64 -15.36 -18.02 6.92
N THR A 65 -16.30 -17.33 6.27
CA THR A 65 -15.99 -16.21 5.37
C THR A 65 -15.50 -15.02 6.20
N PRO A 66 -14.42 -14.33 5.79
CA PRO A 66 -13.91 -13.18 6.53
C PRO A 66 -15.00 -12.14 6.74
N LEU A 67 -14.99 -11.54 7.92
CA LEU A 67 -15.98 -10.55 8.32
C LEU A 67 -15.98 -9.36 7.35
N GLY A 68 -17.07 -9.21 6.60
CA GLY A 68 -17.32 -8.06 5.75
C GLY A 68 -17.49 -6.79 6.57
N TRP A 69 -17.14 -5.62 6.03
CA TRP A 69 -17.49 -4.37 6.70
C TRP A 69 -19.02 -4.16 6.82
N SER A 70 -19.79 -4.73 5.89
CA SER A 70 -21.25 -4.76 5.97
C SER A 70 -21.79 -5.66 7.08
N ALA A 71 -20.96 -6.52 7.68
CA ALA A 71 -21.37 -7.38 8.80
C ALA A 71 -21.69 -6.56 10.06
N PHE A 72 -21.18 -5.33 10.17
CA PHE A 72 -21.56 -4.41 11.25
C PHE A 72 -23.02 -3.93 11.15
N GLY A 73 -23.69 -4.15 10.02
CA GLY A 73 -25.14 -3.93 9.88
C GLY A 73 -25.59 -2.47 9.96
N ASP A 74 -24.69 -1.50 9.69
CA ASP A 74 -24.98 -0.07 9.75
C ASP A 74 -24.95 0.56 8.34
N PRO A 75 -26.13 0.94 7.78
CA PRO A 75 -26.20 1.46 6.42
C PRO A 75 -25.51 2.82 6.25
N VAL A 76 -25.34 3.60 7.33
CA VAL A 76 -24.58 4.85 7.27
C VAL A 76 -23.09 4.52 7.12
N LEU A 77 -22.58 3.55 7.87
CA LEU A 77 -21.19 3.10 7.74
C LEU A 77 -20.91 2.57 6.33
N ASP A 78 -21.79 1.72 5.79
CA ASP A 78 -21.64 1.16 4.44
C ASP A 78 -21.61 2.26 3.37
N ALA A 79 -22.49 3.26 3.48
CA ALA A 79 -22.50 4.40 2.56
C ALA A 79 -21.23 5.25 2.65
N LEU A 80 -20.70 5.47 3.87
CA LEU A 80 -19.45 6.20 4.06
C LEU A 80 -18.26 5.41 3.50
N MET A 81 -18.23 4.08 3.67
CA MET A 81 -17.18 3.21 3.13
C MET A 81 -17.16 3.23 1.61
N ALA A 82 -18.33 3.08 0.97
CA ALA A 82 -18.44 3.18 -0.49
C ALA A 82 -17.96 4.54 -1.00
N LYS A 83 -18.32 5.62 -0.30
CA LYS A 83 -17.86 6.98 -0.65
C LYS A 83 -16.35 7.11 -0.49
N ALA A 84 -15.76 6.65 0.61
CA ALA A 84 -14.32 6.73 0.87
C ALA A 84 -13.50 6.04 -0.22
N LEU A 85 -13.92 4.85 -0.67
CA LEU A 85 -13.25 4.14 -1.76
C LEU A 85 -13.23 4.93 -3.08
N ALA A 86 -14.22 5.79 -3.31
CA ALA A 86 -14.31 6.58 -4.53
C ALA A 86 -13.50 7.89 -4.47
N VAL A 87 -13.40 8.53 -3.30
CA VAL A 87 -12.93 9.93 -3.20
C VAL A 87 -11.67 10.14 -2.37
N ASN A 88 -11.24 9.15 -1.57
CA ASN A 88 -10.10 9.33 -0.66
C ASN A 88 -8.78 9.59 -1.42
N HIS A 89 -8.04 10.63 -0.99
CA HIS A 89 -6.83 11.07 -1.68
C HIS A 89 -5.61 10.15 -1.48
N ASP A 90 -5.53 9.42 -0.37
CA ASP A 90 -4.48 8.41 -0.18
C ASP A 90 -4.69 7.23 -1.11
N LEU A 91 -5.95 6.81 -1.32
CA LEU A 91 -6.30 5.79 -2.31
C LEU A 91 -6.02 6.24 -3.74
N GLN A 92 -6.36 7.49 -4.08
CA GLN A 92 -6.00 8.06 -5.39
C GLN A 92 -4.48 8.06 -5.60
N THR A 93 -3.71 8.44 -4.58
CA THR A 93 -2.24 8.41 -4.62
C THR A 93 -1.72 6.99 -4.82
N ALA A 94 -2.25 6.01 -4.09
CA ALA A 94 -1.87 4.61 -4.23
C ALA A 94 -2.23 4.03 -5.61
N ALA A 95 -3.40 4.38 -6.16
CA ALA A 95 -3.83 3.98 -7.49
C ALA A 95 -2.92 4.56 -8.58
N LEU A 96 -2.49 5.83 -8.43
CA LEU A 96 -1.51 6.44 -9.32
C LEU A 96 -0.15 5.76 -9.24
N ARG A 97 0.32 5.37 -8.06
CA ARG A 97 1.56 4.58 -7.91
C ARG A 97 1.47 3.22 -8.59
N PHE A 98 0.33 2.55 -8.48
CA PHE A 98 0.08 1.30 -9.22
C PHE A 98 0.04 1.52 -10.74
N ALA A 99 -0.55 2.62 -11.22
CA ALA A 99 -0.48 2.97 -12.64
C ALA A 99 0.95 3.26 -13.09
N GLN A 100 1.76 3.97 -12.28
CA GLN A 100 3.17 4.25 -12.56
C GLN A 100 3.99 2.96 -12.70
N SER A 101 3.80 1.97 -11.82
CA SER A 101 4.53 0.70 -11.93
C SER A 101 4.20 -0.06 -13.21
N ARG A 102 2.94 -0.01 -13.69
CA ARG A 102 2.56 -0.59 -14.99
C ARG A 102 3.28 0.09 -16.16
N VAL A 103 3.42 1.41 -16.11
CA VAL A 103 4.15 2.18 -17.14
C VAL A 103 5.65 1.88 -17.07
N GLN A 104 6.23 1.74 -15.88
CA GLN A 104 7.63 1.32 -15.71
C GLN A 104 7.87 -0.11 -16.23
N ARG A 105 6.91 -1.01 -16.02
CA ARG A 105 6.93 -2.36 -16.60
C ARG A 105 6.86 -2.33 -18.14
N GLN A 106 6.05 -1.44 -18.72
CA GLN A 106 6.05 -1.21 -20.17
C GLN A 106 7.38 -0.63 -20.67
N GLN A 107 8.03 0.25 -19.90
CA GLN A 107 9.37 0.78 -20.23
C GLN A 107 10.42 -0.34 -20.22
N ALA A 108 10.37 -1.27 -19.25
CA ALA A 108 11.22 -2.45 -19.23
C ALA A 108 10.94 -3.37 -20.43
N GLU A 109 9.68 -3.58 -20.78
CA GLU A 109 9.28 -4.39 -21.94
C GLU A 109 9.74 -3.76 -23.27
N GLY A 110 9.77 -2.42 -23.36
CA GLY A 110 10.30 -1.71 -24.53
C GLY A 110 11.74 -2.06 -24.88
N GLN A 111 12.53 -2.55 -23.91
CA GLN A 111 13.90 -3.03 -24.15
C GLN A 111 13.96 -4.34 -24.96
N ARG A 112 12.83 -5.04 -25.15
CA ARG A 112 12.78 -6.26 -25.98
C ARG A 112 12.82 -5.95 -27.47
N GLY A 113 12.40 -4.76 -27.87
CA GLY A 113 12.32 -4.34 -29.28
C GLY A 113 13.57 -3.58 -29.76
N PRO A 114 13.70 -3.36 -31.07
CA PRO A 114 14.70 -2.45 -31.62
C PRO A 114 14.39 -1.01 -31.21
N GLN A 115 15.42 -0.26 -30.82
CA GLN A 115 15.35 1.18 -30.66
C GLN A 115 15.69 1.84 -32.00
N LEU A 116 14.86 2.78 -32.45
CA LEU A 116 15.10 3.56 -33.66
C LEU A 116 15.32 5.02 -33.28
N ASN A 117 16.44 5.60 -33.69
CA ASN A 117 16.76 7.00 -33.47
C ASN A 117 16.94 7.71 -34.81
N ALA A 118 16.67 9.02 -34.79
CA ALA A 118 17.01 9.92 -35.87
C ALA A 118 17.96 10.98 -35.32
N SER A 119 19.03 11.26 -36.04
CA SER A 119 19.99 12.29 -35.63
C SER A 119 20.36 13.18 -36.81
N ALA A 120 20.63 14.44 -36.52
CA ALA A 120 21.18 15.41 -37.47
C ALA A 120 22.19 16.29 -36.74
N ALA A 121 23.37 16.46 -37.34
CA ALA A 121 24.45 17.22 -36.77
C ALA A 121 25.17 18.03 -37.86
N VAL A 122 25.61 19.23 -37.48
CA VAL A 122 26.53 20.04 -38.29
C VAL A 122 27.71 20.40 -37.41
N ALA A 123 28.89 19.94 -37.78
CA ALA A 123 30.12 20.21 -37.07
C ALA A 123 31.09 20.98 -37.98
N ARG A 124 31.60 22.13 -37.52
CA ARG A 124 32.72 22.79 -38.20
C ARG A 124 34.02 22.29 -37.59
N GLN A 125 34.84 21.64 -38.40
CA GLN A 125 36.08 21.01 -37.93
C GLN A 125 37.26 21.41 -38.81
N ARG A 126 38.45 21.31 -38.22
CA ARG A 126 39.73 21.55 -38.88
C ARG A 126 40.70 20.43 -38.49
N GLN A 127 41.24 19.70 -39.45
CA GLN A 127 42.21 18.64 -39.18
C GLN A 127 43.57 19.25 -38.84
N SER A 128 44.27 18.66 -37.87
CA SER A 128 45.63 19.08 -37.51
C SER A 128 46.61 18.72 -38.63
N GLU A 129 47.46 19.68 -39.01
CA GLU A 129 48.51 19.52 -40.04
C GLU A 129 49.60 18.51 -39.65
N VAL A 130 49.63 18.09 -38.38
CA VAL A 130 50.58 17.11 -37.83
C VAL A 130 49.86 15.96 -37.12
N GLY A 131 48.58 15.73 -37.45
CA GLY A 131 47.76 14.66 -36.86
C GLY A 131 48.08 13.27 -37.40
N SER A 132 47.54 12.23 -36.77
CA SER A 132 47.72 10.83 -37.21
C SER A 132 47.27 10.56 -38.65
N GLY A 133 46.31 11.35 -39.18
CA GLY A 133 45.82 11.26 -40.55
C GLY A 133 46.82 11.66 -41.64
N THR A 134 47.82 12.50 -41.33
CA THR A 134 48.82 12.93 -42.33
C THR A 134 49.88 11.86 -42.60
N ARG A 135 49.99 10.85 -41.73
CA ARG A 135 50.91 9.70 -41.91
C ARG A 135 50.59 8.87 -43.16
N LEU A 136 49.31 8.79 -43.55
CA LEU A 136 48.90 8.09 -44.78
C LEU A 136 49.35 8.85 -46.04
N ILE A 137 49.41 10.18 -45.96
CA ILE A 137 49.87 11.06 -47.05
C ILE A 137 51.38 10.86 -47.26
N ASP A 138 52.15 10.76 -46.17
CA ASP A 138 53.59 10.48 -46.21
C ASP A 138 53.90 9.13 -46.91
N ALA A 139 53.01 8.14 -46.80
CA ALA A 139 53.18 6.81 -47.39
C ALA A 139 52.70 6.70 -48.85
N LEU A 140 51.69 7.47 -49.25
CA LEU A 140 51.05 7.34 -50.57
C LEU A 140 51.53 8.36 -51.60
N ASN A 141 51.93 9.57 -51.18
CA ASN A 141 52.37 10.61 -52.11
C ASN A 141 53.27 11.68 -51.42
N PRO A 142 54.55 11.36 -51.15
CA PRO A 142 55.46 12.25 -50.43
C PRO A 142 55.82 13.53 -51.20
N SER A 143 55.69 13.53 -52.54
CA SER A 143 56.08 14.67 -53.40
C SER A 143 55.17 15.90 -53.28
N ASN A 144 53.88 15.72 -52.92
CA ASN A 144 52.91 16.82 -52.83
C ASN A 144 52.41 17.06 -51.39
N ARG A 145 53.22 16.65 -50.41
CA ARG A 145 52.87 16.59 -48.99
C ARG A 145 52.27 17.89 -48.45
N GLU A 146 52.97 19.01 -48.57
CA GLU A 146 52.54 20.29 -48.00
C GLU A 146 51.21 20.76 -48.60
N GLN A 147 51.00 20.53 -49.90
CA GLN A 147 49.77 20.90 -50.60
C GLN A 147 48.57 20.05 -50.17
N LEU A 148 48.75 18.72 -50.04
CA LEU A 148 47.69 17.82 -49.58
C LEU A 148 47.33 18.05 -48.11
N ILE A 149 48.33 18.27 -47.25
CA ILE A 149 48.10 18.56 -45.82
C ILE A 149 47.36 19.90 -45.68
N GLY A 150 47.80 20.95 -46.39
CA GLY A 150 47.13 22.25 -46.40
C GLY A 150 45.65 22.13 -46.78
N ALA A 151 45.35 21.43 -47.87
CA ALA A 151 43.98 21.21 -48.34
C ALA A 151 43.11 20.39 -47.37
N LEU A 152 43.66 19.36 -46.73
CA LEU A 152 42.93 18.52 -45.77
C LEU A 152 42.74 19.20 -44.41
N SER A 153 43.60 20.17 -44.07
CA SER A 153 43.55 20.98 -42.86
C SER A 153 42.74 22.27 -43.01
N GLU A 154 42.10 22.51 -44.16
CA GLU A 154 41.16 23.63 -44.30
C GLU A 154 39.91 23.40 -43.43
N PRO A 155 39.41 24.44 -42.73
CA PRO A 155 38.18 24.34 -41.96
C PRO A 155 36.99 24.02 -42.86
N HIS A 156 36.25 22.95 -42.56
CA HIS A 156 35.07 22.55 -43.31
C HIS A 156 33.90 22.24 -42.38
N ASN A 157 32.69 22.30 -42.93
CA ASN A 157 31.47 21.87 -42.25
C ASN A 157 31.17 20.43 -42.64
N LEU A 158 31.04 19.55 -41.65
CA LEU A 158 30.55 18.19 -41.79
C LEU A 158 29.04 18.20 -41.50
N TYR A 159 28.24 17.84 -42.49
CA TYR A 159 26.79 17.66 -42.36
C TYR A 159 26.50 16.17 -42.27
N GLN A 160 25.79 15.76 -41.23
CA GLN A 160 25.34 14.39 -41.02
C GLN A 160 23.85 14.40 -40.68
N ALA A 161 23.06 13.57 -41.34
CA ALA A 161 21.73 13.23 -40.85
C ALA A 161 21.36 11.80 -41.24
N GLY A 162 20.66 11.11 -40.37
CA GLY A 162 20.27 9.74 -40.63
C GLY A 162 19.44 9.13 -39.52
N PHE A 163 19.21 7.83 -39.68
CA PHE A 163 18.54 6.98 -38.74
C PHE A 163 19.47 5.86 -38.32
N ASP A 164 19.41 5.48 -37.06
CA ASP A 164 20.03 4.27 -36.55
C ASP A 164 18.98 3.39 -35.87
N ALA A 165 19.19 2.09 -35.93
CA ALA A 165 18.44 1.10 -35.20
C ALA A 165 19.41 0.21 -34.42
N SER A 166 19.09 -0.04 -33.15
CA SER A 166 19.87 -0.94 -32.30
C SER A 166 18.97 -1.91 -31.55
N TRP A 167 19.35 -3.18 -31.53
CA TRP A 167 18.59 -4.22 -30.84
C TRP A 167 19.52 -5.20 -30.13
N GLU A 168 19.30 -5.40 -28.83
CA GLU A 168 20.04 -6.41 -28.06
C GLU A 168 19.38 -7.78 -28.21
N LEU A 169 20.16 -8.76 -28.66
CA LEU A 169 19.72 -10.15 -28.70
C LEU A 169 19.81 -10.73 -27.30
N ASP A 170 18.66 -10.96 -26.66
CA ASP A 170 18.57 -11.39 -25.26
C ASP A 170 18.86 -12.89 -25.05
N LEU A 171 20.06 -13.33 -25.42
CA LEU A 171 20.47 -14.75 -25.35
C LEU A 171 20.54 -15.27 -23.91
N TRP A 172 21.00 -14.43 -22.98
CA TRP A 172 21.20 -14.78 -21.57
C TRP A 172 20.01 -14.39 -20.68
N GLY A 173 18.98 -13.75 -21.23
CA GLY A 173 17.78 -13.40 -20.49
C GLY A 173 17.88 -12.14 -19.63
N ARG A 174 18.86 -11.25 -19.87
CA ARG A 174 19.00 -9.97 -19.15
C ARG A 174 17.72 -9.14 -19.23
N VAL A 175 17.17 -8.98 -20.44
CA VAL A 175 15.94 -8.19 -20.66
C VAL A 175 14.73 -8.95 -20.12
N ARG A 176 14.67 -10.27 -20.32
CA ARG A 176 13.60 -11.11 -19.74
C ARG A 176 13.55 -11.03 -18.21
N ARG A 177 14.68 -11.11 -17.52
CA ARG A 177 14.80 -10.94 -16.06
C ARG A 177 14.48 -9.52 -15.59
N ALA A 178 14.82 -8.50 -16.37
CA ALA A 178 14.44 -7.12 -16.06
C ALA A 178 12.92 -6.91 -16.16
N VAL A 179 12.26 -7.53 -17.14
CA VAL A 179 10.79 -7.54 -17.23
C VAL A 179 10.17 -8.35 -16.09
N GLU A 180 10.73 -9.50 -15.73
CA GLU A 180 10.28 -10.29 -14.57
C GLU A 180 10.35 -9.48 -13.27
N ALA A 181 11.44 -8.73 -13.04
CA ALA A 181 11.55 -7.84 -11.88
C ALA A 181 10.47 -6.76 -11.89
N ALA A 182 10.23 -6.13 -13.05
CA ALA A 182 9.19 -5.11 -13.19
C ALA A 182 7.77 -5.68 -13.04
N ASP A 183 7.51 -6.92 -13.48
CA ASP A 183 6.24 -7.62 -13.25
C ASP A 183 6.01 -7.82 -11.73
N ALA A 184 7.04 -8.22 -10.99
CA ALA A 184 6.98 -8.35 -9.55
C ALA A 184 6.77 -6.99 -8.84
N ASP A 185 7.38 -5.90 -9.33
CA ASP A 185 7.13 -4.54 -8.81
C ASP A 185 5.69 -4.07 -9.04
N VAL A 186 5.05 -4.49 -10.14
CA VAL A 186 3.61 -4.25 -10.37
C VAL A 186 2.77 -4.97 -9.32
N VAL A 187 3.07 -6.24 -9.03
CA VAL A 187 2.39 -7.01 -7.97
C VAL A 187 2.59 -6.37 -6.60
N ALA A 188 3.81 -5.92 -6.28
CA ALA A 188 4.10 -5.22 -5.03
C ALA A 188 3.28 -3.93 -4.90
N SER A 189 3.16 -3.16 -5.98
CA SER A 189 2.37 -1.92 -6.02
C SER A 189 0.86 -2.18 -5.92
N GLN A 190 0.37 -3.27 -6.52
CA GLN A 190 -1.02 -3.71 -6.38
C GLN A 190 -1.34 -4.09 -4.92
N ALA A 191 -0.44 -4.84 -4.28
CA ALA A 191 -0.59 -5.21 -2.88
C ALA A 191 -0.51 -3.97 -1.96
N MET A 192 0.32 -2.98 -2.29
CA MET A 192 0.35 -1.70 -1.59
C MET A 192 -0.98 -0.92 -1.71
N LEU A 193 -1.61 -0.91 -2.89
CA LEU A 193 -2.93 -0.31 -3.08
C LEU A 193 -3.98 -0.99 -2.19
N ALA A 194 -4.02 -2.32 -2.18
CA ALA A 194 -4.92 -3.08 -1.30
C ALA A 194 -4.64 -2.81 0.20
N GLN A 195 -3.37 -2.62 0.58
CA GLN A 195 -3.01 -2.26 1.95
C GLN A 195 -3.54 -0.87 2.36
N VAL A 196 -3.42 0.12 1.47
CA VAL A 196 -3.97 1.48 1.71
C VAL A 196 -5.50 1.42 1.77
N GLN A 197 -6.14 0.61 0.91
CA GLN A 197 -7.59 0.41 0.94
C GLN A 197 -8.05 -0.12 2.29
N LEU A 198 -7.42 -1.18 2.77
CA LEU A 198 -7.70 -1.77 4.07
C LEU A 198 -7.49 -0.75 5.21
N ALA A 199 -6.41 0.03 5.15
CA ALA A 199 -6.11 1.04 6.16
C ALA A 199 -7.19 2.14 6.21
N VAL A 200 -7.58 2.69 5.05
CA VAL A 200 -8.62 3.74 4.96
C VAL A 200 -9.97 3.22 5.46
N GLN A 201 -10.37 2.01 5.06
CA GLN A 201 -11.62 1.39 5.53
C GLN A 201 -11.61 1.19 7.06
N SER A 202 -10.49 0.70 7.60
CA SER A 202 -10.33 0.46 9.04
C SER A 202 -10.35 1.76 9.83
N GLU A 203 -9.67 2.80 9.33
CA GLU A 203 -9.63 4.10 9.98
C GLU A 203 -10.99 4.79 9.95
N LEU A 204 -11.73 4.67 8.83
CA LEU A 204 -13.09 5.15 8.73
C LEU A 204 -14.02 4.44 9.74
N ALA A 205 -13.96 3.12 9.80
CA ALA A 205 -14.77 2.33 10.75
C ALA A 205 -14.44 2.69 12.21
N ARG A 206 -13.15 2.83 12.55
CA ARG A 206 -12.74 3.27 13.88
C ARG A 206 -13.29 4.65 14.23
N ASN A 207 -13.08 5.65 13.37
CA ASN A 207 -13.60 7.01 13.60
C ASN A 207 -15.13 7.04 13.68
N TYR A 208 -15.80 6.18 12.91
CA TYR A 208 -17.26 6.03 12.97
C TYR A 208 -17.73 5.50 14.32
N PHE A 209 -17.12 4.45 14.85
CA PHE A 209 -17.47 3.93 16.18
C PHE A 209 -17.05 4.88 17.31
N GLU A 210 -15.98 5.65 17.15
CA GLU A 210 -15.62 6.75 18.07
C GLU A 210 -16.72 7.82 18.10
N LEU A 211 -17.22 8.24 16.94
CA LEU A 211 -18.34 9.17 16.82
C LEU A 211 -19.61 8.62 17.49
N ARG A 212 -20.00 7.38 17.18
CA ARG A 212 -21.20 6.76 17.76
C ARG A 212 -21.10 6.59 19.27
N THR A 213 -19.90 6.32 19.79
CA THR A 213 -19.63 6.25 21.23
C THR A 213 -19.79 7.62 21.88
N ALA A 214 -19.17 8.67 21.32
CA ALA A 214 -19.29 10.04 21.82
C ALA A 214 -20.75 10.54 21.81
N GLN A 215 -21.50 10.25 20.74
CA GLN A 215 -22.93 10.58 20.64
C GLN A 215 -23.77 9.89 21.71
N ARG A 216 -23.47 8.61 22.01
CA ARG A 216 -24.14 7.86 23.06
C ARG A 216 -23.82 8.42 24.45
N GLN A 217 -22.56 8.74 24.72
CA GLN A 217 -22.15 9.40 25.96
C GLN A 217 -22.82 10.77 26.12
N LEU A 218 -22.89 11.58 25.06
CA LEU A 218 -23.58 12.88 25.08
C LEU A 218 -25.06 12.74 25.41
N ARG A 219 -25.74 11.76 24.81
CA ARG A 219 -27.16 11.49 25.08
C ARG A 219 -27.38 11.13 26.55
N ILE A 220 -26.56 10.24 27.09
CA ILE A 220 -26.63 9.83 28.51
C ILE A 220 -26.30 11.01 29.42
N ALA A 221 -25.21 11.73 29.17
CA ALA A 221 -24.83 12.90 29.97
C ALA A 221 -25.92 13.98 30.00
N ARG A 222 -26.60 14.24 28.86
CA ARG A 222 -27.74 15.19 28.82
C ARG A 222 -28.93 14.70 29.64
N ALA A 223 -29.27 13.40 29.55
CA ALA A 223 -30.33 12.81 30.35
C ALA A 223 -30.01 12.87 31.86
N ASP A 224 -28.75 12.59 32.23
CA ASP A 224 -28.27 12.63 33.62
C ASP A 224 -28.29 14.05 34.19
N ILE A 225 -27.91 15.04 33.39
CA ILE A 225 -27.99 16.46 33.77
C ILE A 225 -29.45 16.85 34.03
N ALA A 226 -30.36 16.52 33.12
CA ALA A 226 -31.78 16.82 33.29
C ALA A 226 -32.36 16.18 34.56
N ALA A 227 -32.08 14.89 34.80
CA ALA A 227 -32.51 14.19 36.00
C ALA A 227 -31.87 14.75 37.29
N SER A 228 -30.60 15.15 37.22
CA SER A 228 -29.89 15.76 38.35
C SER A 228 -30.43 17.16 38.69
N GLU A 229 -30.82 17.95 37.69
CA GLU A 229 -31.45 19.26 37.85
C GLU A 229 -32.87 19.17 38.41
N GLU A 230 -33.65 18.20 37.98
CA GLU A 230 -34.97 17.90 38.55
C GLU A 230 -34.84 17.52 40.03
N THR A 231 -33.89 16.64 40.34
CA THR A 231 -33.61 16.24 41.74
C THR A 231 -33.15 17.44 42.57
N LEU A 232 -32.32 18.33 42.02
CA LEU A 232 -31.89 19.56 42.70
C LEU A 232 -33.07 20.48 43.03
N THR A 233 -34.02 20.60 42.11
CA THR A 233 -35.23 21.40 42.31
C THR A 233 -36.07 20.83 43.46
N LEU A 234 -36.25 19.51 43.51
CA LEU A 234 -36.96 18.82 44.59
C LEU A 234 -36.26 19.01 45.95
N VAL A 235 -34.94 18.80 46.01
CA VAL A 235 -34.16 18.93 47.26
C VAL A 235 -34.20 20.38 47.77
N ARG A 236 -34.14 21.38 46.89
CA ARG A 236 -34.31 22.80 47.27
C ARG A 236 -35.68 23.07 47.88
N ALA A 237 -36.75 22.63 47.22
CA ALA A 237 -38.11 22.81 47.74
C ALA A 237 -38.30 22.16 49.12
N ARG A 238 -37.68 20.99 49.36
CA ARG A 238 -37.68 20.35 50.68
C ARG A 238 -36.87 21.12 51.72
N ALA A 239 -35.74 21.72 51.33
CA ALA A 239 -34.92 22.52 52.23
C ALA A 239 -35.62 23.82 52.64
N ASP A 240 -36.27 24.50 51.69
CA ASP A 240 -37.06 25.71 51.94
C ASP A 240 -38.25 25.42 52.88
N GLY A 241 -38.81 24.20 52.81
CA GLY A 241 -39.81 23.70 53.75
C GLY A 241 -39.28 23.15 55.07
N GLY A 242 -37.96 23.20 55.32
CA GLY A 242 -37.32 22.70 56.55
C GLY A 242 -37.24 21.18 56.68
N LEU A 243 -37.42 20.42 55.59
CA LEU A 243 -37.49 18.95 55.58
C LEU A 243 -36.14 18.27 55.22
N THR A 244 -35.13 19.03 54.80
CA THR A 244 -33.77 18.54 54.49
C THR A 244 -32.76 19.66 54.75
N THR A 245 -31.46 19.37 54.67
CA THR A 245 -30.40 20.32 55.02
C THR A 245 -29.87 21.12 53.82
N ASP A 246 -29.30 22.32 54.04
CA ASP A 246 -28.57 23.06 52.98
C ASP A 246 -27.40 22.22 52.42
N LEU A 247 -26.81 21.35 53.24
CA LEU A 247 -25.76 20.43 52.81
C LEU A 247 -26.23 19.52 51.66
N ASP A 248 -27.47 19.02 51.71
CA ASP A 248 -28.04 18.18 50.65
C ASP A 248 -28.22 18.96 49.34
N VAL A 249 -28.68 20.21 49.45
CA VAL A 249 -28.78 21.14 48.31
C VAL A 249 -27.42 21.38 47.67
N ARG A 250 -26.39 21.65 48.49
CA ARG A 250 -25.01 21.89 48.02
C ARG A 250 -24.42 20.64 47.36
N ARG A 251 -24.64 19.46 47.94
CA ARG A 251 -24.19 18.17 47.37
C ARG A 251 -24.83 17.89 46.01
N GLN A 252 -26.13 18.07 45.88
CA GLN A 252 -26.83 17.87 44.61
C GLN A 252 -26.45 18.92 43.57
N ALA A 253 -26.24 20.18 43.98
CA ALA A 253 -25.78 21.23 43.08
C ALA A 253 -24.37 20.95 42.53
N ALA A 254 -23.46 20.45 43.39
CA ALA A 254 -22.13 20.02 42.99
C ALA A 254 -22.18 18.83 42.01
N GLN A 255 -23.09 17.86 42.23
CA GLN A 255 -23.30 16.74 41.31
C GLN A 255 -23.76 17.22 39.92
N ALA A 256 -24.75 18.12 39.86
CA ALA A 256 -25.21 18.69 38.60
C ALA A 256 -24.10 19.48 37.89
N ALA A 257 -23.27 20.21 38.65
CA ALA A 257 -22.13 20.94 38.10
C ALA A 257 -21.05 20.00 37.52
N ASP A 258 -20.73 18.89 38.19
CA ASP A 258 -19.79 17.87 37.68
C ASP A 258 -20.28 17.28 36.35
N LEU A 259 -21.57 16.94 36.25
CA LEU A 259 -22.14 16.41 35.02
C LEU A 259 -22.08 17.44 33.87
N ARG A 260 -22.41 18.70 34.14
CA ARG A 260 -22.31 19.78 33.13
C ARG A 260 -20.87 20.02 32.68
N ALA A 261 -19.89 19.92 33.59
CA ALA A 261 -18.49 20.12 33.27
C ALA A 261 -17.92 19.08 32.28
N ARG A 262 -18.58 17.91 32.14
CA ARG A 262 -18.17 16.85 31.20
C ARG A 262 -18.65 17.10 29.76
N LEU A 263 -19.73 17.86 29.57
CA LEU A 263 -20.30 18.09 28.23
C LEU A 263 -19.32 18.66 27.21
N PRO A 264 -18.52 19.71 27.52
CA PRO A 264 -17.60 20.29 26.54
C PRO A 264 -16.58 19.30 26.00
N GLN A 265 -16.09 18.37 26.84
CA GLN A 265 -15.14 17.35 26.41
C GLN A 265 -15.80 16.36 25.43
N LEU A 266 -17.01 15.91 25.72
CA LEU A 266 -17.76 15.01 24.86
C LEU A 266 -18.14 15.67 23.52
N LEU A 267 -18.52 16.95 23.54
CA LEU A 267 -18.78 17.74 22.33
C LEU A 267 -17.52 17.86 21.46
N SER A 268 -16.36 18.06 22.08
CA SER A 268 -15.08 18.08 21.37
C SER A 268 -14.76 16.73 20.72
N GLN A 269 -15.02 15.62 21.42
CA GLN A 269 -14.79 14.27 20.88
C GLN A 269 -15.71 13.97 19.68
N GLU A 270 -17.00 14.32 19.77
CA GLU A 270 -17.94 14.20 18.66
C GLU A 270 -17.47 15.00 17.43
N ALA A 271 -17.05 16.25 17.63
CA ALA A 271 -16.56 17.11 16.56
C ALA A 271 -15.26 16.57 15.93
N GLN A 272 -14.33 16.05 16.73
CA GLN A 272 -13.08 15.47 16.26
C GLN A 272 -13.33 14.22 15.40
N ALA A 273 -14.12 13.26 15.89
CA ALA A 273 -14.43 12.05 15.14
C ALA A 273 -15.16 12.36 13.82
N SER A 274 -16.12 13.29 13.86
CA SER A 274 -16.82 13.76 12.66
C SER A 274 -15.86 14.40 11.65
N ASN A 275 -14.92 15.23 12.10
CA ASN A 275 -13.94 15.87 11.23
C ASN A 275 -12.97 14.86 10.59
N GLN A 276 -12.54 13.84 11.33
CA GLN A 276 -11.70 12.76 10.78
C GLN A 276 -12.42 11.97 9.69
N ILE A 277 -13.71 11.68 9.89
CA ILE A 277 -14.56 11.06 8.85
C ILE A 277 -14.63 11.97 7.62
N THR A 278 -14.89 13.27 7.78
CA THR A 278 -14.94 14.18 6.62
C THR A 278 -13.60 14.28 5.89
N LEU A 279 -12.48 14.24 6.60
CA LEU A 279 -11.15 14.25 6.00
C LEU A 279 -10.90 13.02 5.12
N LEU A 280 -11.24 11.82 5.61
CA LEU A 280 -11.13 10.58 4.84
C LEU A 280 -12.01 10.57 3.59
N LEU A 281 -13.07 11.38 3.59
CA LEU A 281 -14.01 11.54 2.48
C LEU A 281 -13.69 12.74 1.58
N GLY A 282 -12.57 13.44 1.80
CA GLY A 282 -12.20 14.61 1.00
C GLY A 282 -13.19 15.78 1.16
N GLU A 283 -13.95 15.81 2.24
CA GLU A 283 -14.98 16.80 2.52
C GLU A 283 -14.49 17.86 3.50
N ARG A 284 -15.09 19.06 3.43
CA ARG A 284 -14.84 20.12 4.42
C ARG A 284 -15.45 19.75 5.78
N PRO A 285 -14.87 20.25 6.89
CA PRO A 285 -15.49 20.14 8.22
C PRO A 285 -16.97 20.59 8.21
N GLY A 286 -17.84 19.79 8.80
CA GLY A 286 -19.29 20.05 8.89
C GLY A 286 -20.11 19.70 7.64
N ALA A 287 -19.52 19.25 6.52
CA ALA A 287 -20.27 18.93 5.30
C ALA A 287 -21.30 17.80 5.49
N LEU A 288 -21.00 16.82 6.37
CA LEU A 288 -21.80 15.63 6.57
C LEU A 288 -22.64 15.67 7.87
N GLN A 289 -22.85 16.85 8.45
CA GLN A 289 -23.52 17.01 9.75
C GLN A 289 -24.86 16.26 9.84
N ALA A 290 -25.69 16.34 8.78
CA ALA A 290 -27.00 15.68 8.75
C ALA A 290 -26.89 14.15 8.65
N GLN A 291 -25.95 13.63 7.85
CA GLN A 291 -25.74 12.19 7.68
C GLN A 291 -25.09 11.55 8.91
N LEU A 292 -24.22 12.31 9.59
CA LEU A 292 -23.50 11.88 10.80
C LEU A 292 -24.28 12.18 12.09
N ALA A 293 -25.49 12.74 12.00
CA ALA A 293 -26.32 13.01 13.17
C ALA A 293 -26.55 11.74 14.00
N ALA A 294 -26.72 11.92 15.31
CA ALA A 294 -27.03 10.81 16.20
C ALA A 294 -28.35 10.14 15.78
N PRO A 295 -28.41 8.78 15.74
CA PRO A 295 -29.65 8.09 15.42
C PRO A 295 -30.75 8.45 16.42
N ALA A 296 -31.96 8.70 15.91
CA ALA A 296 -33.16 8.90 16.73
C ALA A 296 -33.65 7.53 17.21
N ASP A 297 -33.25 7.14 18.42
CA ASP A 297 -33.67 5.94 19.15
C ASP A 297 -33.46 4.57 18.46
N GLY A 298 -32.60 3.77 19.07
CA GLY A 298 -32.40 2.35 18.74
C GLY A 298 -31.30 1.73 19.60
N PRO A 299 -31.36 0.42 19.91
CA PRO A 299 -30.20 -0.28 20.45
C PRO A 299 -29.03 -0.13 19.47
N ALA A 300 -27.80 -0.10 19.99
CA ALA A 300 -26.64 -0.18 19.11
C ALA A 300 -26.76 -1.42 18.23
N ALA A 301 -26.36 -1.33 16.95
CA ALA A 301 -26.29 -2.48 16.07
C ALA A 301 -25.49 -3.58 16.79
N ALA A 302 -26.06 -4.79 16.82
CA ALA A 302 -25.37 -5.92 17.41
C ALA A 302 -24.06 -6.14 16.64
N LEU A 303 -22.96 -6.32 17.37
CA LEU A 303 -21.71 -6.69 16.72
C LEU A 303 -21.88 -8.09 16.13
N PRO A 304 -21.36 -8.33 14.91
CA PRO A 304 -21.45 -9.63 14.29
C PRO A 304 -20.60 -10.65 15.04
N ASP A 305 -20.99 -11.92 14.94
CA ASP A 305 -20.20 -13.02 15.50
C ASP A 305 -18.84 -13.13 14.81
N LEU A 306 -17.79 -13.36 15.61
CA LEU A 306 -16.42 -13.48 15.12
C LEU A 306 -16.25 -14.77 14.31
N SER A 307 -15.70 -14.64 13.09
CA SER A 307 -15.35 -15.77 12.23
C SER A 307 -13.99 -15.54 11.54
N PRO A 308 -12.87 -15.92 12.17
CA PRO A 308 -11.54 -15.49 11.72
C PRO A 308 -10.98 -16.31 10.54
N GLY A 309 -11.60 -17.44 10.15
CA GLY A 309 -11.16 -18.30 9.05
C GLY A 309 -10.00 -19.23 9.43
N LEU A 310 -9.29 -19.79 8.44
CA LEU A 310 -8.09 -20.58 8.67
C LEU A 310 -6.84 -19.68 8.73
N PRO A 311 -5.91 -19.85 9.68
CA PRO A 311 -4.70 -19.04 9.78
C PRO A 311 -3.86 -19.00 8.49
N SER A 312 -3.69 -20.15 7.83
CA SER A 312 -2.95 -20.24 6.56
C SER A 312 -3.57 -19.42 5.43
N GLU A 313 -4.90 -19.31 5.38
CA GLU A 313 -5.61 -18.47 4.41
C GLU A 313 -5.45 -16.98 4.74
N VAL A 314 -5.47 -16.63 6.03
CA VAL A 314 -5.28 -15.24 6.50
C VAL A 314 -3.90 -14.71 6.08
N ALA A 315 -2.84 -15.51 6.29
CA ALA A 315 -1.48 -15.13 5.90
C ALA A 315 -1.35 -14.85 4.39
N LEU A 316 -2.05 -15.61 3.55
CA LEU A 316 -2.02 -15.44 2.08
C LEU A 316 -2.85 -14.24 1.58
N ARG A 317 -3.89 -13.85 2.32
CA ARG A 317 -4.75 -12.72 1.96
C ARG A 317 -4.14 -11.36 2.28
N ARG A 318 -3.30 -11.32 3.32
CA ARG A 318 -2.70 -10.09 3.85
C ARG A 318 -1.87 -9.33 2.79
N PRO A 319 -2.26 -8.08 2.44
CA PRO A 319 -1.58 -7.32 1.39
C PRO A 319 -0.11 -6.99 1.69
N ASP A 320 0.26 -6.81 2.95
CA ASP A 320 1.64 -6.57 3.37
C ASP A 320 2.56 -7.77 3.13
N ILE A 321 2.10 -8.99 3.42
CA ILE A 321 2.83 -10.23 3.12
C ILE A 321 3.00 -10.41 1.61
N ARG A 322 1.92 -10.20 0.82
CA ARG A 322 1.97 -10.25 -0.64
C ARG A 322 2.95 -9.23 -1.23
N ARG A 323 2.99 -8.01 -0.68
CA ARG A 323 3.95 -6.97 -1.07
C ARG A 323 5.38 -7.41 -0.78
N ALA A 324 5.66 -7.92 0.41
CA ALA A 324 7.00 -8.37 0.79
C ALA A 324 7.48 -9.55 -0.07
N GLN A 325 6.58 -10.49 -0.39
CA GLN A 325 6.88 -11.61 -1.29
C GLN A 325 7.20 -11.13 -2.72
N ALA A 326 6.44 -10.18 -3.24
CA ALA A 326 6.68 -9.60 -4.55
C ALA A 326 8.00 -8.81 -4.61
N GLN A 327 8.35 -8.09 -3.54
CA GLN A 327 9.66 -7.43 -3.42
C GLN A 327 10.82 -8.43 -3.39
N LEU A 328 10.64 -9.57 -2.71
CA LEU A 328 11.60 -10.68 -2.74
C LEU A 328 11.75 -11.25 -4.17
N HIS A 329 10.65 -11.43 -4.90
CA HIS A 329 10.68 -11.88 -6.29
C HIS A 329 11.44 -10.90 -7.18
N ALA A 330 11.15 -9.60 -7.09
CA ALA A 330 11.88 -8.57 -7.84
C ALA A 330 13.39 -8.60 -7.53
N ALA A 331 13.77 -8.75 -6.26
CA ALA A 331 15.17 -8.88 -5.85
C ALA A 331 15.84 -10.13 -6.44
N THR A 332 15.16 -11.29 -6.46
CA THR A 332 15.66 -12.51 -7.09
C THR A 332 15.86 -12.34 -8.60
N ALA A 333 14.91 -11.75 -9.32
CA ALA A 333 15.03 -11.51 -10.76
C ALA A 333 16.19 -10.57 -11.09
N ASN A 334 16.45 -9.56 -10.24
CA ASN A 334 17.57 -8.63 -10.38
C ASN A 334 18.95 -9.31 -10.24
N ILE A 335 19.07 -10.45 -9.54
CA ILE A 335 20.29 -11.28 -9.56
C ILE A 335 20.52 -11.79 -10.98
N GLY A 336 19.47 -12.29 -11.65
CA GLY A 336 19.56 -12.77 -13.04
C GLY A 336 20.01 -11.69 -14.02
N VAL A 337 19.53 -10.45 -13.85
CA VAL A 337 19.99 -9.29 -14.63
C VAL A 337 21.51 -9.06 -14.43
N ALA A 338 21.98 -9.06 -13.19
CA ALA A 338 23.39 -8.84 -12.88
C ALA A 338 24.30 -10.00 -13.34
N VAL A 339 23.81 -11.25 -13.25
CA VAL A 339 24.54 -12.43 -13.74
C VAL A 339 24.63 -12.39 -15.27
N ALA A 340 23.58 -11.96 -15.97
CA ALA A 340 23.61 -11.82 -17.43
C ALA A 340 24.64 -10.80 -17.92
N ASP A 341 24.94 -9.76 -17.14
CA ASP A 341 25.99 -8.78 -17.47
C ASP A 341 27.43 -9.35 -17.40
N LEU A 342 27.62 -10.56 -16.85
CA LEU A 342 28.89 -11.29 -16.90
C LEU A 342 29.15 -11.93 -18.27
N TYR A 343 28.12 -12.08 -19.10
CA TYR A 343 28.21 -12.75 -20.39
C TYR A 343 28.35 -11.74 -21.56
N PRO A 344 28.80 -12.20 -22.74
CA PRO A 344 28.92 -11.33 -23.91
C PRO A 344 27.56 -10.74 -24.31
N ARG A 345 27.52 -9.44 -24.56
CA ARG A 345 26.35 -8.75 -25.12
C ARG A 345 26.44 -8.74 -26.64
N ILE A 346 25.38 -9.19 -27.32
CA ILE A 346 25.27 -9.16 -28.78
C ILE A 346 24.22 -8.13 -29.17
N THR A 347 24.63 -7.12 -29.93
CA THR A 347 23.77 -6.02 -30.37
C THR A 347 23.73 -5.99 -31.89
N LEU A 348 22.55 -6.08 -32.49
CA LEU A 348 22.35 -5.87 -33.92
C LEU A 348 22.18 -4.37 -34.17
N GLY A 349 23.14 -3.77 -34.88
CA GLY A 349 23.11 -2.38 -35.28
C GLY A 349 22.80 -2.24 -36.76
N ALA A 350 22.00 -1.23 -37.10
CA ALA A 350 21.81 -0.76 -38.46
C ALA A 350 21.90 0.77 -38.45
N ASN A 351 22.58 1.37 -39.42
CA ASN A 351 22.49 2.80 -39.66
C ASN A 351 22.32 3.09 -41.14
N PHE A 352 21.63 4.18 -41.44
CA PHE A 352 21.44 4.70 -42.78
C PHE A 352 21.37 6.22 -42.69
N GLY A 353 22.17 6.93 -43.47
CA GLY A 353 22.18 8.38 -43.43
C GLY A 353 22.90 9.00 -44.61
N PHE A 354 23.01 10.31 -44.55
CA PHE A 354 23.73 11.15 -45.49
C PHE A 354 24.89 11.82 -44.75
N GLU A 355 26.05 11.85 -45.38
CA GLU A 355 27.24 12.54 -44.90
C GLU A 355 27.87 13.34 -46.03
N SER A 356 28.14 14.62 -45.78
CA SER A 356 28.75 15.51 -46.77
C SER A 356 29.67 16.53 -46.13
N VAL A 357 30.82 16.75 -46.76
CA VAL A 357 31.68 17.92 -46.52
C VAL A 357 31.11 19.08 -47.33
N GLY A 358 30.55 20.08 -46.64
CA GLY A 358 29.81 21.19 -47.24
C GLY A 358 28.33 20.88 -47.49
N SER A 359 27.51 21.94 -47.56
CA SER A 359 26.04 21.82 -47.62
C SER A 359 25.51 21.40 -49.00
N ARG A 360 26.25 21.68 -50.07
CA ARG A 360 25.80 21.56 -51.46
C ARG A 360 25.46 20.13 -51.87
N ASN A 361 26.28 19.16 -51.43
CA ASN A 361 26.17 17.77 -51.88
C ASN A 361 25.38 16.91 -50.88
N PHE A 362 24.86 17.51 -49.81
CA PHE A 362 24.22 16.77 -48.73
C PHE A 362 22.97 16.00 -49.17
N GLY A 363 22.17 16.60 -50.06
CA GLY A 363 20.97 15.96 -50.63
C GLY A 363 21.23 15.06 -51.84
N GLU A 364 22.48 14.88 -52.28
CA GLU A 364 22.79 14.07 -53.46
C GLU A 364 22.72 12.56 -53.15
N TRP A 365 22.43 11.75 -54.17
CA TRP A 365 22.45 10.29 -53.99
C TRP A 365 23.85 9.76 -53.64
N GLY A 366 24.92 10.52 -53.91
CA GLY A 366 26.29 10.14 -53.59
C GLY A 366 26.68 10.25 -52.11
N SER A 367 25.97 11.04 -51.29
CA SER A 367 26.30 11.27 -49.88
C SER A 367 25.76 10.21 -48.92
N ARG A 368 25.08 9.17 -49.43
CA ARG A 368 24.49 8.10 -48.60
C ARG A 368 25.55 7.17 -48.02
N GLN A 369 25.45 6.89 -46.72
CA GLN A 369 26.18 5.85 -46.04
C GLN A 369 25.24 4.92 -45.29
N TRP A 370 25.62 3.65 -45.16
CA TRP A 370 24.87 2.68 -44.37
C TRP A 370 25.78 1.54 -43.90
N SER A 371 25.41 0.93 -42.79
CA SER A 371 26.03 -0.27 -42.25
C SER A 371 24.97 -1.10 -41.53
N VAL A 372 25.12 -2.43 -41.59
CA VAL A 372 24.28 -3.35 -40.82
C VAL A 372 25.14 -4.50 -40.36
N GLY A 373 25.03 -4.87 -39.08
CA GLY A 373 25.79 -6.00 -38.57
C GLY A 373 25.69 -6.15 -37.05
N PRO A 374 26.00 -7.36 -36.55
CA PRO A 374 26.11 -7.59 -35.13
C PRO A 374 27.40 -6.99 -34.59
N SER A 375 27.34 -6.47 -33.37
CA SER A 375 28.50 -6.17 -32.53
C SER A 375 28.48 -7.07 -31.30
N LEU A 376 29.66 -7.52 -30.88
CA LEU A 376 29.86 -8.36 -29.70
C LEU A 376 30.69 -7.57 -28.69
N GLN A 377 30.17 -7.39 -27.49
CA GLN A 377 30.90 -6.79 -26.38
C GLN A 377 31.06 -7.81 -25.25
N LEU A 378 32.28 -8.30 -25.06
CA LEU A 378 32.64 -9.19 -23.95
C LEU A 378 33.59 -8.47 -23.00
N PRO A 379 33.17 -8.19 -21.76
CA PRO A 379 34.08 -7.65 -20.76
C PRO A 379 35.09 -8.71 -20.29
N ILE A 380 36.38 -8.48 -20.54
CA ILE A 380 37.44 -9.40 -20.09
C ILE A 380 37.93 -9.02 -18.69
N PHE A 381 38.14 -7.73 -18.42
CA PHE A 381 38.61 -7.22 -17.14
C PHE A 381 37.90 -5.90 -16.80
N ASP A 382 37.36 -5.80 -15.58
CA ASP A 382 36.72 -4.58 -15.06
C ASP A 382 37.00 -4.34 -13.57
N GLY A 383 38.11 -4.89 -13.07
CA GLY A 383 38.51 -4.78 -11.66
C GLY A 383 37.58 -5.52 -10.69
N GLY A 384 36.75 -6.46 -11.16
CA GLY A 384 35.83 -7.23 -10.32
C GLY A 384 34.47 -6.56 -10.09
N ARG A 385 34.24 -5.37 -10.67
CA ARG A 385 33.04 -4.56 -10.49
C ARG A 385 31.73 -5.34 -10.73
N ARG A 386 31.64 -6.10 -11.84
CA ARG A 386 30.44 -6.90 -12.13
C ARG A 386 30.22 -8.05 -11.16
N ARG A 387 31.28 -8.73 -10.72
CA ARG A 387 31.16 -9.78 -9.69
C ARG A 387 30.66 -9.19 -8.37
N SER A 388 31.20 -8.06 -7.94
CA SER A 388 30.71 -7.34 -6.76
C SER A 388 29.26 -6.88 -6.92
N THR A 389 28.83 -6.53 -8.15
CA THR A 389 27.42 -6.19 -8.44
C THR A 389 26.51 -7.40 -8.25
N VAL A 390 26.92 -8.60 -8.70
CA VAL A 390 26.16 -9.84 -8.46
C VAL A 390 26.05 -10.11 -6.96
N THR A 391 27.17 -10.06 -6.22
CA THR A 391 27.17 -10.24 -4.76
C THR A 391 26.28 -9.21 -4.05
N LEU A 392 26.27 -7.95 -4.50
CA LEU A 392 25.35 -6.94 -3.97
C LEU A 392 23.88 -7.34 -4.21
N ARG A 393 23.52 -7.84 -5.40
CA ARG A 393 22.14 -8.28 -5.68
C ARG A 393 21.75 -9.52 -4.87
N GLU A 394 22.69 -10.44 -4.63
CA GLU A 394 22.48 -11.58 -3.72
C GLU A 394 22.21 -11.12 -2.29
N LEU A 395 22.96 -10.15 -1.78
CA LEU A 395 22.73 -9.59 -0.44
C LEU A 395 21.40 -8.84 -0.35
N GLN A 396 21.01 -8.08 -1.38
CA GLN A 396 19.69 -7.42 -1.44
C GLN A 396 18.53 -8.41 -1.47
N GLN A 397 18.72 -9.58 -2.12
CA GLN A 397 17.73 -10.66 -2.08
C GLN A 397 17.63 -11.29 -0.70
N GLN A 398 18.76 -11.48 0.00
CA GLN A 398 18.77 -11.96 1.39
C GLN A 398 18.10 -10.95 2.33
N GLU A 399 18.37 -9.65 2.16
CA GLU A 399 17.69 -8.58 2.90
C GLU A 399 16.16 -8.63 2.68
N ALA A 400 15.71 -8.76 1.44
CA ALA A 400 14.30 -8.90 1.12
C ALA A 400 13.68 -10.17 1.74
N ALA A 401 14.44 -11.27 1.85
CA ALA A 401 13.97 -12.50 2.48
C ALA A 401 13.79 -12.33 4.00
N VAL A 402 14.71 -11.62 4.66
CA VAL A 402 14.58 -11.26 6.09
C VAL A 402 13.39 -10.32 6.29
N ALA A 403 13.21 -9.32 5.42
CA ALA A 403 12.07 -8.41 5.48
C ALA A 403 10.72 -9.15 5.31
N TYR A 404 10.66 -10.16 4.43
CA TYR A 404 9.50 -11.04 4.30
C TYR A 404 9.22 -11.81 5.59
N GLN A 405 10.23 -12.47 6.18
CA GLN A 405 10.08 -13.21 7.44
C GLN A 405 9.59 -12.30 8.58
N GLN A 406 10.17 -11.10 8.70
CA GLN A 406 9.75 -10.11 9.69
C GLN A 406 8.30 -9.66 9.47
N THR A 407 7.88 -9.48 8.20
CA THR A 407 6.50 -9.10 7.86
C THR A 407 5.51 -10.19 8.25
N VAL A 408 5.83 -11.46 7.98
CA VAL A 408 4.99 -12.59 8.39
C VAL A 408 4.91 -12.69 9.91
N LEU A 409 6.04 -12.60 10.62
CA LEU A 409 6.06 -12.65 12.09
C LEU A 409 5.27 -11.49 12.70
N LYS A 410 5.44 -10.27 12.19
CA LYS A 410 4.68 -9.10 12.64
C LYS A 410 3.18 -9.27 12.41
N ALA A 411 2.78 -9.83 11.28
CA ALA A 411 1.38 -10.10 11.00
C ALA A 411 0.77 -11.04 12.06
N TRP A 412 1.50 -12.06 12.50
CA TRP A 412 1.04 -12.97 13.55
C TRP A 412 0.93 -12.30 14.92
N HIS A 413 1.89 -11.46 15.29
CA HIS A 413 1.78 -10.65 16.52
C HIS A 413 0.55 -9.74 16.48
N GLU A 414 0.32 -9.04 15.36
CA GLU A 414 -0.85 -8.15 15.21
C GLU A 414 -2.18 -8.91 15.32
N ILE A 415 -2.24 -10.16 14.84
CA ILE A 415 -3.42 -11.02 14.95
C ILE A 415 -3.64 -11.48 16.40
N ASP A 416 -2.59 -11.98 17.07
CA ASP A 416 -2.68 -12.46 18.45
C ASP A 416 -3.06 -11.33 19.42
N ASP A 417 -2.46 -10.15 19.26
CA ASP A 417 -2.78 -8.96 20.04
C ASP A 417 -4.24 -8.53 19.84
N ALA A 418 -4.73 -8.52 18.59
CA ALA A 418 -6.10 -8.13 18.27
C ALA A 418 -7.15 -9.14 18.78
N LEU A 419 -6.87 -10.44 18.67
CA LEU A 419 -7.72 -11.49 19.24
C LEU A 419 -7.82 -11.37 20.76
N SER A 420 -6.67 -11.18 21.43
CA SER A 420 -6.58 -11.02 22.87
C SER A 420 -7.34 -9.79 23.36
N ALA A 421 -7.14 -8.64 22.70
CA ALA A 421 -7.83 -7.39 23.02
C ALA A 421 -9.35 -7.53 22.88
N TYR A 422 -9.81 -8.07 21.75
CA TYR A 422 -11.24 -8.27 21.50
C TYR A 422 -11.87 -9.21 22.53
N ALA A 423 -11.24 -10.34 22.83
CA ALA A 423 -11.77 -11.30 23.80
C ALA A 423 -11.83 -10.71 25.23
N ALA A 424 -10.79 -9.98 25.63
CA ALA A 424 -10.74 -9.31 26.94
C ALA A 424 -11.83 -8.23 27.07
N GLU A 425 -11.98 -7.37 26.06
CA GLU A 425 -13.00 -6.31 26.10
C GLU A 425 -14.41 -6.90 25.99
N ARG A 426 -14.61 -8.02 25.28
CA ARG A 426 -15.90 -8.74 25.25
C ARG A 426 -16.30 -9.25 26.63
N GLN A 427 -15.38 -9.92 27.33
CA GLN A 427 -15.62 -10.38 28.71
C GLN A 427 -15.90 -9.20 29.64
N ARG A 428 -15.11 -8.14 29.54
CA ARG A 428 -15.31 -6.91 30.32
C ARG A 428 -16.68 -6.27 30.05
N HIS A 429 -17.11 -6.20 28.79
CA HIS A 429 -18.39 -5.63 28.39
C HIS A 429 -19.56 -6.37 29.05
N LEU A 430 -19.50 -7.70 29.09
CA LEU A 430 -20.51 -8.53 29.76
C LEU A 430 -20.57 -8.27 31.27
N GLN A 431 -19.42 -8.15 31.94
CA GLN A 431 -19.35 -7.85 33.38
C GLN A 431 -19.85 -6.43 33.69
N LEU A 432 -19.54 -5.45 32.83
CA LEU A 432 -20.02 -4.08 32.98
C LEU A 432 -21.52 -3.95 32.73
N ALA A 433 -22.08 -4.74 31.81
CA ALA A 433 -23.53 -4.81 31.62
C ALA A 433 -24.23 -5.36 32.88
N ASP A 434 -23.64 -6.35 33.55
CA ASP A 434 -24.20 -6.82 34.82
C ASP A 434 -24.05 -5.79 35.95
N LYS A 435 -22.89 -5.14 36.07
CA LYS A 435 -22.66 -4.03 37.02
C LYS A 435 -23.69 -2.90 36.82
N GLU A 436 -23.99 -2.55 35.57
CA GLU A 436 -24.97 -1.52 35.23
C GLU A 436 -26.38 -1.90 35.69
N ARG A 437 -26.79 -3.15 35.42
CA ARG A 437 -28.07 -3.71 35.90
C ARG A 437 -28.18 -3.65 37.42
N GLN A 438 -27.20 -4.17 38.15
CA GLN A 438 -27.19 -4.21 39.62
C GLN A 438 -27.19 -2.80 40.22
N SER A 439 -26.42 -1.88 39.63
CA SER A 439 -26.36 -0.48 40.07
C SER A 439 -27.70 0.24 39.86
N ARG A 440 -28.44 -0.13 38.80
CA ARG A 440 -29.76 0.42 38.52
C ARG A 440 -30.77 0.01 39.59
N ASP A 441 -30.81 -1.28 39.91
CA ASP A 441 -31.69 -1.83 40.95
C ASP A 441 -31.36 -1.21 42.32
N ALA A 442 -30.07 -1.06 42.64
CA ALA A 442 -29.61 -0.41 43.87
C ALA A 442 -30.03 1.06 43.97
N TRP A 443 -29.91 1.82 42.87
CA TRP A 443 -30.35 3.21 42.81
C TRP A 443 -31.87 3.34 42.97
N GLU A 444 -32.65 2.48 42.31
CA GLU A 444 -34.11 2.48 42.43
C GLU A 444 -34.54 2.22 43.89
N LEU A 445 -33.93 1.24 44.55
CA LEU A 445 -34.20 0.92 45.94
C LEU A 445 -33.81 2.08 46.88
N ALA A 446 -32.62 2.68 46.69
CA ALA A 446 -32.16 3.81 47.49
C ALA A 446 -33.07 5.03 47.32
N ARG A 447 -33.51 5.32 46.10
CA ARG A 447 -34.45 6.40 45.77
C ARG A 447 -35.79 6.21 46.46
N VAL A 448 -36.37 5.01 46.41
CA VAL A 448 -37.66 4.72 47.07
C VAL A 448 -37.52 4.85 48.60
N ARG A 449 -36.44 4.30 49.18
CA ARG A 449 -36.20 4.40 50.63
C ARG A 449 -36.03 5.85 51.09
N TYR A 450 -35.33 6.69 50.33
CA TYR A 450 -35.18 8.11 50.65
C TYR A 450 -36.50 8.87 50.52
N ALA A 451 -37.31 8.57 49.49
CA ALA A 451 -38.63 9.17 49.32
C ALA A 451 -39.55 8.90 50.53
N HIS A 452 -39.40 7.73 51.18
CA HIS A 452 -40.13 7.36 52.40
C HIS A 452 -39.41 7.72 53.71
N GLY A 453 -38.27 8.41 53.68
CA GLY A 453 -37.53 8.83 54.88
C GLY A 453 -36.82 7.69 55.63
N LEU A 454 -36.61 6.54 54.98
CA LEU A 454 -36.00 5.34 55.55
C LEU A 454 -34.46 5.31 55.41
N THR A 455 -33.87 6.32 54.78
CA THR A 455 -32.41 6.46 54.59
C THR A 455 -32.02 7.93 54.34
N ASP A 456 -30.73 8.24 54.49
CA ASP A 456 -30.14 9.56 54.24
C ASP A 456 -30.05 9.84 52.72
N PHE A 457 -30.16 11.11 52.33
CA PHE A 457 -29.92 11.58 50.97
C PHE A 457 -28.56 11.14 50.43
N LEU A 458 -27.54 11.07 51.30
CA LEU A 458 -26.21 10.62 50.90
C LEU A 458 -26.23 9.20 50.28
N VAL A 459 -27.06 8.30 50.80
CA VAL A 459 -27.18 6.91 50.30
C VAL A 459 -27.80 6.89 48.89
N GLN A 460 -28.82 7.73 48.65
CA GLN A 460 -29.38 7.88 47.30
C GLN A 460 -28.36 8.48 46.34
N LEU A 461 -27.65 9.53 46.75
CA LEU A 461 -26.68 10.22 45.90
C LEU A 461 -25.50 9.29 45.54
N ASP A 462 -25.04 8.47 46.48
CA ASP A 462 -23.98 7.49 46.24
C ASP A 462 -24.43 6.37 45.28
N ALA A 463 -25.63 5.83 45.48
CA ALA A 463 -26.21 4.85 44.55
C ALA A 463 -26.39 5.45 43.14
N GLN A 464 -26.83 6.71 43.03
CA GLN A 464 -26.94 7.41 41.75
C GLN A 464 -25.57 7.56 41.09
N ARG A 465 -24.55 8.04 41.81
CA ARG A 465 -23.18 8.17 41.28
C ARG A 465 -22.63 6.85 40.76
N THR A 466 -22.90 5.75 41.48
CA THR A 466 -22.48 4.40 41.10
C THR A 466 -23.16 3.95 39.80
N LEU A 467 -24.49 4.14 39.67
CA LEU A 467 -25.22 3.88 38.43
C LEU A 467 -24.68 4.69 37.26
N LEU A 468 -24.50 6.00 37.44
CA LEU A 468 -23.98 6.88 36.39
C LEU A 468 -22.57 6.47 35.95
N GLN A 469 -21.72 6.02 36.87
CA GLN A 469 -20.41 5.47 36.52
C GLN A 469 -20.53 4.15 35.76
N ALA A 470 -21.39 3.23 36.19
CA ALA A 470 -21.59 1.94 35.52
C ALA A 470 -22.12 2.11 34.10
N GLN A 471 -23.06 3.03 33.87
CA GLN A 471 -23.58 3.37 32.54
C GLN A 471 -22.49 3.91 31.62
N ARG A 472 -21.64 4.80 32.12
CA ARG A 472 -20.48 5.30 31.36
C ARG A 472 -19.50 4.18 31.03
N ASP A 473 -19.10 3.39 32.03
CA ASP A 473 -18.17 2.27 31.83
C ASP A 473 -18.68 1.31 30.74
N GLN A 474 -19.97 0.97 30.76
CA GLN A 474 -20.60 0.07 29.77
C GLN A 474 -20.63 0.65 28.36
N VAL A 475 -20.89 1.96 28.22
CA VAL A 475 -20.89 2.65 26.92
C VAL A 475 -19.48 2.74 26.35
N ASP A 476 -18.51 3.11 27.19
CA ASP A 476 -17.09 3.17 26.82
C ASP A 476 -16.60 1.80 26.38
N SER A 477 -16.96 0.76 27.13
CA SER A 477 -16.63 -0.62 26.82
C SER A 477 -17.26 -1.10 25.51
N GLY A 478 -18.54 -0.76 25.26
CA GLY A 478 -19.19 -1.09 24.00
C GLY A 478 -18.53 -0.41 22.79
N GLY A 479 -18.09 0.84 22.95
CA GLY A 479 -17.32 1.55 21.92
C GLY A 479 -15.97 0.90 21.64
N ARG A 480 -15.23 0.55 22.70
CA ARG A 480 -13.93 -0.15 22.60
C ARG A 480 -14.08 -1.52 21.93
N LEU A 481 -15.08 -2.30 22.33
CA LEU A 481 -15.36 -3.60 21.74
C LEU A 481 -15.57 -3.53 20.22
N ALA A 482 -16.30 -2.51 19.74
CA ALA A 482 -16.47 -2.27 18.31
C ALA A 482 -15.16 -1.90 17.61
N MET A 483 -14.33 -1.05 18.24
CA MET A 483 -13.02 -0.66 17.70
C MET A 483 -12.03 -1.85 17.68
N ASP A 484 -12.03 -2.69 18.70
CA ASP A 484 -11.21 -3.90 18.77
C ASP A 484 -11.62 -4.89 17.68
N LEU A 485 -12.93 -5.01 17.39
CA LEU A 485 -13.40 -5.82 16.26
C LEU A 485 -12.96 -5.25 14.90
N VAL A 486 -12.95 -3.93 14.73
CA VAL A 486 -12.38 -3.27 13.54
C VAL A 486 -10.89 -3.60 13.40
N MET A 487 -10.12 -3.51 14.49
CA MET A 487 -8.69 -3.82 14.50
C MET A 487 -8.42 -5.29 14.20
N LEU A 488 -9.23 -6.20 14.73
CA LEU A 488 -9.17 -7.62 14.43
C LEU A 488 -9.48 -7.90 12.95
N THR A 489 -10.53 -7.28 12.41
CA THR A 489 -10.89 -7.39 10.99
C THR A 489 -9.73 -6.91 10.09
N LYS A 490 -9.08 -5.81 10.47
CA LYS A 490 -7.86 -5.30 9.80
C LYS A 490 -6.70 -6.30 9.90
N ALA A 491 -6.42 -6.84 11.07
CA ALA A 491 -5.31 -7.78 11.30
C ALA A 491 -5.49 -9.08 10.51
N LEU A 492 -6.73 -9.51 10.28
CA LEU A 492 -7.08 -10.68 9.45
C LEU A 492 -6.99 -10.40 7.94
N GLY A 493 -6.62 -9.19 7.52
CA GLY A 493 -6.47 -8.82 6.11
C GLY A 493 -7.74 -8.23 5.46
N GLY A 494 -8.76 -7.90 6.26
CA GLY A 494 -9.98 -7.24 5.84
C GLY A 494 -11.12 -8.18 5.42
N ALA A 495 -12.24 -7.56 5.08
CA ALA A 495 -13.37 -8.20 4.41
C ALA A 495 -12.89 -8.90 3.15
N GLY A 496 -13.11 -10.21 3.05
CA GLY A 496 -12.89 -10.95 1.82
C GLY A 496 -13.93 -10.48 0.80
N ASP A 497 -13.65 -9.42 0.05
CA ASP A 497 -14.48 -9.08 -1.09
C ASP A 497 -14.43 -10.25 -2.08
N PRO A 498 -15.58 -10.86 -2.47
CA PRO A 498 -15.62 -12.00 -3.38
C PRO A 498 -15.13 -11.71 -4.80
N ASN A 499 -14.60 -10.52 -5.09
CA ASN A 499 -14.26 -10.14 -6.45
C ASN A 499 -13.14 -9.09 -6.50
N PRO A 500 -11.89 -9.48 -6.73
CA PRO A 500 -11.03 -8.61 -7.52
C PRO A 500 -11.63 -8.65 -8.91
N ALA A 501 -12.44 -7.66 -9.28
CA ALA A 501 -12.69 -7.38 -10.68
C ALA A 501 -11.30 -7.20 -11.33
N GLN A 502 -10.79 -8.28 -11.90
CA GLN A 502 -9.75 -8.24 -12.90
C GLN A 502 -10.34 -7.40 -14.04
N PRO A 503 -9.67 -6.34 -14.49
CA PRO A 503 -10.03 -5.74 -15.76
C PRO A 503 -9.90 -6.75 -16.90
#